data_AF-C3N454-F1
#
_entry.id   AF-C3N454-F1
#
_cell.length_a   1.000
_cell.length_b   1.000
_cell.length_c   1.000
_cell.angle_alpha   90.00
_cell.angle_beta   90.00
_cell.angle_gamma   90.00
#
_symmetry.space_group_name_H-M   'P 1'
#
loop_
_entity.id
_entity.type
_entity.pdbx_description
1 polymer ?
#
loop_
_entity_poly.entity_id
_entity_poly.type
_entity_poly.pdbx_seq_one_letter_code
_entity_poly.pdbx_strand_id
1 'polypeptide(L)' 'MNSQILKSSADVYLEEAEEFLRRGDTVQASEKYYKAAEEAIKILSNRFKLVSVLEEVSKKGDESRNII' A
#
# COMPACT_ATOMS: atom_id res chain seq x y z
N MET A 1 23.31 1.84 18.38
CA MET A 1 22.33 0.79 18.06
C MET A 1 21.80 1.08 16.66
N ASN A 2 22.26 0.33 15.65
CA ASN A 2 21.65 0.40 14.32
C ASN A 2 20.35 -0.40 14.38
N SER A 3 19.28 0.27 14.80
CA SER A 3 17.93 -0.29 14.70
C SER A 3 17.59 -0.33 13.22
N GLN A 4 17.71 -1.50 12.58
CA GLN A 4 17.06 -1.72 11.28
C GLN A 4 15.56 -1.61 11.54
N ILE A 5 14.99 -0.45 11.21
CA ILE A 5 13.54 -0.25 11.27
C ILE A 5 12.94 -1.21 10.24
N LEU A 6 12.15 -2.19 10.71
CA LEU A 6 11.42 -3.09 9.85
C LEU A 6 10.41 -2.26 9.05
N LYS A 7 10.58 -2.20 7.73
CA LYS A 7 9.66 -1.52 6.83
C LYS A 7 8.41 -2.35 6.63
N SER A 8 7.25 -1.70 6.66
CA SER A 8 5.99 -2.30 6.24
C SER A 8 5.88 -2.32 4.71
N SER A 9 4.91 -3.08 4.18
CA SER A 9 4.58 -3.05 2.74
C SER A 9 4.22 -1.64 2.27
N ALA A 10 3.59 -0.83 3.11
CA ALA A 10 3.25 0.55 2.81
C ALA A 10 4.51 1.43 2.63
N ASP A 11 5.51 1.24 3.50
CA ASP A 11 6.79 1.97 3.41
C ASP A 11 7.54 1.61 2.12
N VAL A 12 7.54 0.32 1.74
CA VAL A 12 8.19 -0.14 0.50
C VAL A 12 7.52 0.47 -0.73
N TYR A 13 6.19 0.42 -0.83
CA TYR A 13 5.49 1.01 -1.97
C TYR A 13 5.63 2.54 -2.02
N LEU A 14 5.71 3.20 -0.87
CA LEU A 14 5.94 4.65 -0.83
C LEU A 14 7.32 5.00 -1.39
N GLU A 15 8.37 4.27 -1.02
CA GLU A 15 9.71 4.49 -1.54
C GLU A 15 9.82 4.23 -3.05
N GLU A 16 9.16 3.17 -3.55
CA GLU A 16 9.05 2.90 -4.98
C GLU A 16 8.33 4.03 -5.71
N ALA A 17 7.21 4.53 -5.15
CA ALA A 17 6.45 5.64 -5.73
C ALA A 17 7.30 6.90 -5.87
N GLU A 18 8.07 7.23 -4.84
CA GLU A 18 8.98 8.38 -4.88
C GLU A 18 10.11 8.18 -5.90
N GLU A 19 10.60 6.96 -6.11
CA GLU A 19 11.58 6.68 -7.15
C GLU A 19 11.02 6.91 -8.55
N PHE A 20 9.81 6.41 -8.84
CA PHE A 20 9.14 6.66 -10.11
C PHE A 20 8.85 8.15 -10.30
N LEU A 21 8.42 8.85 -9.25
CA LEU A 21 8.15 10.28 -9.30
C LEU A 21 9.42 11.08 -9.61
N ARG A 22 10.56 10.74 -8.98
CA ARG A 22 11.88 11.36 -9.26
C ARG A 22 12.32 11.16 -10.71
N ARG A 23 11.91 10.06 -11.35
CA ARG A 23 12.19 9.76 -12.76
C ARG A 23 11.19 10.40 -13.73
N GLY A 24 10.16 11.10 -13.23
CA GLY A 24 9.11 11.70 -14.03
C GLY A 24 8.03 10.72 -14.50
N ASP A 25 8.05 9.47 -14.03
CA ASP A 25 7.04 8.47 -14.36
C ASP A 25 5.84 8.59 -13.42
N THR A 26 4.97 9.56 -13.73
CA THR A 26 3.82 9.90 -12.88
C THR A 26 2.77 8.80 -12.85
N VAL A 27 2.65 7.99 -13.91
CA VAL A 27 1.70 6.88 -13.98
C VAL A 27 2.12 5.79 -12.99
N GLN A 28 3.37 5.33 -13.05
CA GLN A 28 3.87 4.31 -12.13
C GLN A 28 3.93 4.84 -10.69
N ALA A 29 4.33 6.10 -10.49
CA ALA A 29 4.29 6.72 -9.16
C ALA A 29 2.87 6.69 -8.57
N SER A 30 1.86 7.08 -9.35
CA SER A 30 0.46 7.10 -8.89
C SER A 30 -0.04 5.72 -8.50
N GLU A 31 0.29 4.68 -9.27
CA GLU A 31 -0.06 3.29 -8.96
C GLU A 31 0.58 2.83 -7.63
N LYS A 32 1.85 3.17 -7.41
CA LYS A 32 2.56 2.81 -6.19
C LYS A 32 2.07 3.59 -4.97
N TYR A 33 1.74 4.87 -5.12
CA TYR A 33 1.09 5.65 -4.06
C TYR A 33 -0.27 5.04 -3.65
N TYR A 34 -1.07 4.59 -4.62
CA TYR A 34 -2.32 3.89 -4.33
C TYR A 34 -2.08 2.62 -3.52
N LYS A 35 -1.12 1.77 -3.92
CA LYS A 35 -0.76 0.54 -3.21
C LYS A 35 -0.22 0.82 -1.80
N ALA A 36 0.58 1.86 -1.63
CA ALA A 36 1.06 2.29 -0.31
C ALA A 36 -0.11 2.66 0.62
N ALA A 37 -1.08 3.44 0.11
CA ALA A 37 -2.27 3.81 0.87
C ALA A 37 -3.15 2.59 1.21
N GLU A 38 -3.35 1.67 0.25
CA GLU A 38 -4.10 0.43 0.46
C GLU A 38 -3.50 -0.41 1.59
N GLU A 39 -2.19 -0.65 1.56
CA GLU A 39 -1.49 -1.42 2.58
C GLU A 39 -1.50 -0.71 3.95
N ALA A 40 -1.34 0.61 3.98
CA ALA A 40 -1.44 1.39 5.20
C ALA A 40 -2.82 1.23 5.86
N ILE A 41 -3.90 1.30 5.08
CA ILE A 41 -5.26 1.11 5.57
C ILE A 41 -5.45 -0.32 6.08
N LYS A 42 -4.94 -1.35 5.39
CA LYS A 42 -5.02 -2.75 5.87
C LYS A 42 -4.30 -2.93 7.21
N ILE A 43 -3.10 -2.39 7.34
CA ILE A 43 -2.31 -2.45 8.58
C ILE A 43 -3.06 -1.77 9.73
N LEU A 44 -3.62 -0.57 9.50
CA LEU A 44 -4.39 0.15 10.51
C LEU A 44 -5.67 -0.62 10.89
N SER A 45 -6.42 -1.10 9.91
CA SER A 45 -7.64 -1.90 10.13
C SER A 45 -7.34 -3.17 10.93
N ASN A 46 -6.23 -3.85 10.66
CA ASN A 46 -5.81 -5.00 11.44
C ASN A 46 -5.45 -4.62 12.89
N ARG A 47 -4.65 -3.55 13.07
CA ARG A 47 -4.26 -3.03 14.38
C ARG A 47 -5.47 -2.65 15.25
N PHE A 48 -6.49 -2.05 14.66
CA PHE A 48 -7.72 -1.65 15.35
C PHE A 48 -8.82 -2.72 15.35
N LYS A 49 -8.52 -3.94 14.86
CA LYS A 49 -9.47 -5.07 14.80
C LYS A 49 -10.78 -4.72 14.09
N LEU A 50 -10.70 -3.95 13.01
CA LEU A 50 -11.84 -3.61 12.15
C LEU A 50 -12.15 -4.78 11.20
N VAL A 51 -12.43 -5.95 11.77
CA VAL A 51 -12.53 -7.24 11.05
C VAL A 51 -13.60 -7.20 9.96
N SER A 52 -14.75 -6.57 10.22
CA SER A 52 -15.82 -6.42 9.22
C SER A 52 -15.38 -5.65 7.98
N VAL A 53 -14.56 -4.61 8.15
CA VAL A 53 -14.02 -3.80 7.04
C VAL A 53 -13.00 -4.61 6.24
N LEU A 54 -12.16 -5.41 6.90
CA LEU A 54 -11.16 -6.25 6.24
C LEU A 54 -11.78 -7.36 5.39
N GLU A 55 -12.88 -7.97 5.85
CA GLU A 55 -13.61 -9.00 5.11
C GLU A 55 -14.28 -8.45 3.84
N GLU A 56 -14.85 -7.25 3.89
CA GLU A 56 -15.43 -6.59 2.72
C GLU A 56 -14.37 -6.17 1.70
N VAL A 57 -13.25 -5.61 2.17
CA VAL A 57 -12.15 -5.19 1.30
C VAL A 57 -11.47 -6.39 0.64
N SER A 58 -11.31 -7.51 1.34
CA SER A 58 -10.71 -8.73 0.75
C SER A 58 -11.54 -9.27 -0.42
N LYS A 59 -12.87 -9.17 -0.37
CA LYS A 59 -13.75 -9.60 -1.47
C LYS A 59 -13.66 -8.68 -2.70
N LYS A 60 -13.48 -7.38 -2.50
CA LYS A 60 -13.39 -6.38 -3.59
C LYS A 60 -11.97 -6.18 -4.15
N GLY A 61 -10.95 -6.42 -3.33
CA GLY A 61 -9.55 -6.24 -3.72
C GLY A 61 -9.11 -7.18 -4.84
N ASP A 62 -9.62 -8.42 -4.86
CA ASP A 62 -9.32 -9.37 -5.94
C ASP A 62 -9.95 -8.99 -7.28
N GLU A 63 -11.09 -8.27 -7.28
CA GLU A 63 -11.72 -7.77 -8.50
C GLU A 63 -10.97 -6.56 -9.08
N SER A 64 -10.40 -5.72 -8.22
CA SER A 64 -9.69 -4.48 -8.63
C SER A 64 -8.28 -4.75 -9.17
N ARG A 65 -7.66 -5.87 -8.80
CA ARG A 65 -6.33 -6.31 -9.27
C ARG A 65 -6.28 -6.70 -10.75
N ASN A 66 -7.44 -6.90 -11.38
CA ASN A 66 -7.57 -7.30 -12.79
C ASN A 66 -7.86 -6.14 -13.75
N ILE A 67 -7.89 -4.90 -13.26
CA ILE A 67 -8.34 -3.72 -14.05
C ILE A 67 -7.17 -2.79 -14.42
N ILE A 68 -5.93 -3.11 -14.01
CA ILE A 68 -4.73 -2.33 -14.35
C ILE A 68 -3.68 -3.22 -15.00
#